data_AF-A0A2V8LQM3-F1
#
_entry.id   AF-A0A2V8LQM3-F1
#
_cell.length_a   1.000
_cell.length_b   1.000
_cell.length_c   1.000
_cell.angle_alpha   90.00
_cell.angle_beta   90.00
_cell.angle_gamma   90.00
#
_symmetry.space_group_name_H-M   'P 1'
#
loop_
_entity.id
_entity.type
_entity.pdbx_description
1 polymer ?
#
loop_
_entity_poly.entity_id
_entity_poly.type
_entity_poly.pdbx_seq_one_letter_code
_entity_poly.pdbx_strand_id
1 'polypeptide(L)'
;MLNGKYGWHMDGANGAPTAVPPDIAEVWPVELVLNPHGFLKAAQLPGANPKAVWRWELGEMGRDGPEVQPEITRIVAINWGKYRIDATVNKENMLQRLHTWVPDPVLGDMNYEHEFTNASYIDVGNGIKFPTGWHSHQGWDDNTNSQSITAGHNAFGGTMKDVKPNVCPDAVAVPDSVRNATFPVRVETTKLADGVFLLGGATHNSVAIEFNNYITVFEAPLNEDRSLAVIEEVRKLIPNKPIRFVINTNQHFDHAGGLRTYAHIGATIITQFRNFDFYNHDFINYAPRTLKPDMVSLWPPTEFAEGYNYETVRENYVLSDGTRNLNLYYVNPLQKVEGMLMAYLPKERLLLEADLVDTNEALPATLSRDQQSFANAVRLLKLDPARIVPVHGKPIPWSDFSKIAGNKSN
;
A
#
# COMPACT_ATOMS: atom_id res chain seq x y z
N MET A 1 17.68 3.35 -8.76
CA MET A 1 19.13 3.36 -8.47
C MET A 1 19.32 3.39 -6.96
N LEU A 2 20.38 2.76 -6.47
CA LEU A 2 20.61 2.59 -5.03
C LEU A 2 22.11 2.74 -4.72
N ASN A 3 22.43 3.40 -3.60
CA ASN A 3 23.76 3.36 -3.00
C ASN A 3 23.64 3.54 -1.47
N GLY A 4 23.97 2.50 -0.72
CA GLY A 4 23.78 2.45 0.73
C GLY A 4 22.31 2.64 1.09
N LYS A 5 22.01 3.64 1.92
CA LYS A 5 20.65 4.00 2.35
C LYS A 5 19.87 4.87 1.36
N TYR A 6 20.50 5.30 0.26
CA TYR A 6 19.90 6.25 -0.68
C TYR A 6 19.32 5.52 -1.89
N GLY A 7 18.01 5.67 -2.11
CA GLY A 7 17.31 5.26 -3.31
C GLY A 7 16.83 6.47 -4.13
N TRP A 8 16.92 6.38 -5.45
CA TRP A 8 16.34 7.38 -6.37
C TRP A 8 15.97 6.78 -7.72
N HIS A 9 15.02 7.41 -8.42
CA HIS A 9 14.71 7.10 -9.82
C HIS A 9 15.03 8.29 -10.73
N MET A 10 15.07 8.04 -12.04
CA MET A 10 15.21 9.04 -13.10
C MET A 10 14.25 8.66 -14.21
N ASP A 11 13.39 9.59 -14.60
CA ASP A 11 12.39 9.36 -15.65
C ASP A 11 13.01 9.66 -17.03
N GLY A 12 13.52 8.60 -17.66
CA GLY A 12 14.26 8.69 -18.92
C GLY A 12 15.72 9.07 -18.74
N ALA A 13 16.50 8.98 -19.83
CA ALA A 13 17.96 9.14 -19.79
C ALA A 13 18.44 10.52 -19.29
N ASN A 14 17.60 11.55 -19.41
CA ASN A 14 17.88 12.92 -19.00
C ASN A 14 16.99 13.39 -17.83
N GLY A 15 16.25 12.48 -17.19
CA GLY A 15 15.39 12.81 -16.05
C GLY A 15 16.21 13.28 -14.85
N ALA A 16 15.72 14.28 -14.12
CA ALA A 16 16.36 14.68 -12.87
C ALA A 16 16.27 13.53 -11.84
N PRO A 17 17.30 13.31 -11.00
CA PRO A 17 17.22 12.32 -9.93
C PRO A 17 16.17 12.71 -8.89
N THR A 18 15.15 11.87 -8.73
CA THR A 18 14.10 12.01 -7.72
C THR A 18 14.36 11.05 -6.58
N ALA A 19 14.63 11.61 -5.40
CA ALA A 19 14.87 10.83 -4.19
C ALA A 19 13.62 10.06 -3.78
N VAL A 20 13.81 8.84 -3.32
CA VAL A 20 12.74 7.98 -2.81
C VAL A 20 12.74 8.02 -1.28
N PRO A 21 11.56 8.06 -0.63
CA PRO A 21 11.44 7.98 0.82
C PRO A 21 12.21 6.81 1.44
N PRO A 22 12.81 6.97 2.65
CA PRO A 22 13.64 5.94 3.26
C PRO A 22 12.95 4.58 3.50
N ASP A 23 11.65 4.59 3.77
CA ASP A 23 10.81 3.40 3.96
C ASP A 23 10.64 2.58 2.67
N ILE A 24 10.61 3.23 1.51
CA ILE A 24 10.65 2.53 0.22
C ILE A 24 12.10 2.14 -0.12
N ALA A 25 13.05 3.05 0.11
CA ALA A 25 14.46 2.84 -0.22
C ALA A 25 15.11 1.70 0.57
N GLU A 26 14.60 1.35 1.77
CA GLU A 26 15.11 0.22 2.55
C GLU A 26 14.78 -1.16 1.93
N VAL A 27 13.76 -1.25 1.08
CA VAL A 27 13.38 -2.51 0.40
C VAL A 27 14.27 -2.80 -0.80
N TRP A 28 14.75 -1.78 -1.52
CA TRP A 28 15.55 -2.00 -2.74
C TRP A 28 16.87 -2.78 -2.52
N PRO A 29 17.62 -2.57 -1.42
CA PRO A 29 18.73 -3.44 -1.06
C PRO A 29 18.32 -4.91 -0.92
N VAL A 30 17.12 -5.20 -0.42
CA VAL A 30 16.59 -6.57 -0.28
C VAL A 30 16.46 -7.21 -1.66
N GLU A 31 15.96 -6.49 -2.66
CA GLU A 31 15.84 -6.99 -4.05
C GLU A 31 17.20 -7.40 -4.64
N LEU A 32 18.27 -6.67 -4.29
CA LEU A 32 19.63 -7.02 -4.70
C LEU A 32 20.17 -8.26 -3.98
N VAL A 33 19.60 -8.64 -2.83
CA VAL A 33 19.92 -9.90 -2.15
C VAL A 33 19.01 -11.04 -2.63
N LEU A 34 17.77 -10.76 -3.01
CA LEU A 34 16.82 -11.72 -3.59
C LEU A 34 17.13 -12.04 -5.06
N ASN A 35 18.39 -12.33 -5.36
CA ASN A 35 18.81 -13.04 -6.56
C ASN A 35 19.94 -14.00 -6.19
N PRO A 36 20.21 -15.06 -6.99
CA PRO A 36 21.15 -16.10 -6.60
C PRO A 36 22.53 -15.61 -6.16
N HIS A 37 23.09 -14.63 -6.86
CA HIS A 37 24.41 -14.11 -6.56
C HIS A 37 24.40 -13.15 -5.38
N GLY A 38 23.34 -12.34 -5.26
CA GLY A 38 23.08 -11.50 -4.10
C GLY A 38 22.99 -12.31 -2.81
N PHE A 39 22.21 -13.38 -2.83
CA PHE A 39 22.06 -14.30 -1.70
C PHE A 39 23.39 -14.94 -1.32
N LEU A 40 24.16 -15.47 -2.29
CA LEU A 40 25.47 -16.07 -2.01
C LEU A 40 26.45 -15.06 -1.42
N LYS A 41 26.46 -13.82 -1.89
CA LYS A 41 27.27 -12.74 -1.31
C LYS A 41 26.82 -12.40 0.11
N ALA A 42 25.51 -12.28 0.34
CA ALA A 42 24.95 -12.02 1.67
C ALA A 42 25.26 -13.16 2.65
N ALA A 43 25.19 -14.41 2.21
CA ALA A 43 25.50 -15.60 3.00
C ALA A 43 26.98 -15.66 3.46
N GLN A 44 27.88 -14.97 2.76
CA GLN A 44 29.30 -14.89 3.09
C GLN A 44 29.63 -13.74 4.07
N LEU A 45 28.68 -12.84 4.33
CA LEU A 45 28.91 -11.72 5.24
C LEU A 45 28.97 -12.19 6.70
N PRO A 46 29.77 -11.51 7.56
CA PRO A 46 29.75 -11.78 8.99
C PRO A 46 28.34 -11.65 9.57
N GLY A 47 27.94 -12.62 10.40
CA GLY A 47 26.62 -12.65 11.03
C GLY A 47 25.51 -13.29 10.20
N ALA A 48 25.78 -13.69 8.94
CA ALA A 48 24.79 -14.35 8.09
C ALA A 48 24.30 -15.69 8.66
N ASN A 49 25.15 -16.40 9.41
CA ASN A 49 24.81 -17.60 10.19
C ASN A 49 23.92 -18.59 9.42
N PRO A 50 24.35 -19.09 8.23
CA PRO A 50 23.52 -19.90 7.36
C PRO A 50 23.06 -21.18 8.06
N LYS A 51 21.77 -21.50 7.93
CA LYS A 51 21.16 -22.74 8.41
C LYS A 51 20.44 -23.42 7.28
N ALA A 52 20.59 -24.74 7.17
CA ALA A 52 19.95 -25.52 6.14
C ALA A 52 18.98 -26.54 6.73
N VAL A 53 17.83 -26.69 6.10
CA VAL A 53 16.90 -27.80 6.29
C VAL A 53 16.54 -28.39 4.93
N TRP A 54 15.87 -29.53 4.92
CA TRP A 54 15.32 -30.12 3.70
C TRP A 54 13.83 -30.41 3.90
N ARG A 55 13.06 -30.39 2.81
CA ARG A 55 11.66 -30.78 2.81
C ARG A 55 11.28 -31.42 1.47
N TRP A 56 10.17 -32.16 1.49
CA TRP A 56 9.48 -32.56 0.28
C TRP A 56 8.62 -31.38 -0.20
N GLU A 57 8.79 -30.96 -1.44
CA GLU A 57 7.95 -29.95 -2.10
C GLU A 57 7.25 -30.58 -3.29
N LEU A 58 5.94 -30.33 -3.39
CA LEU A 58 5.24 -30.45 -4.66
C LEU A 58 5.59 -29.20 -5.47
N GLY A 59 5.89 -29.36 -6.76
CA GLY A 59 6.08 -28.23 -7.65
C GLY A 59 4.93 -27.23 -7.54
N GLU A 60 5.24 -25.96 -7.70
CA GLU A 60 4.29 -24.88 -7.52
C GLU A 60 3.19 -24.91 -8.59
N MET A 61 1.93 -24.80 -8.15
CA MET A 61 0.77 -24.76 -9.04
C MET A 61 0.85 -23.51 -9.94
N GLY A 62 1.07 -23.72 -11.23
CA GLY A 62 1.12 -22.66 -12.24
C GLY A 62 2.51 -22.45 -12.84
N ARG A 63 3.60 -22.65 -12.07
CA ARG A 63 4.99 -22.55 -12.57
C ARG A 63 5.47 -23.84 -13.22
N ASP A 64 5.29 -24.97 -12.55
CA ASP A 64 5.77 -26.28 -13.01
C ASP A 64 4.63 -27.23 -13.47
N GLY A 65 3.39 -26.73 -13.48
CA GLY A 65 2.18 -27.53 -13.70
C GLY A 65 1.75 -28.30 -12.45
N PRO A 66 0.73 -29.18 -12.54
CA PRO A 66 0.35 -30.04 -11.44
C PRO A 66 1.43 -31.11 -11.22
N GLU A 67 2.49 -30.75 -10.49
CA GLU A 67 3.51 -31.71 -10.07
C GLU A 67 2.92 -32.59 -8.97
N VAL A 68 2.78 -33.87 -9.27
CA VAL A 68 2.17 -34.86 -8.37
C VAL A 68 3.23 -35.69 -7.64
N GLN A 69 4.50 -35.59 -8.03
CA GLN A 69 5.60 -36.27 -7.37
C GLN A 69 6.39 -35.26 -6.54
N PRO A 70 6.39 -35.37 -5.20
CA PRO A 70 7.17 -34.46 -4.38
C PRO A 70 8.66 -34.68 -4.61
N GLU A 71 9.42 -33.60 -4.67
CA GLU A 71 10.89 -33.61 -4.77
C GLU A 71 11.52 -33.11 -3.48
N ILE A 72 12.71 -33.63 -3.15
CA ILE A 72 13.49 -33.10 -2.02
C ILE A 72 14.12 -31.77 -2.44
N THR A 73 13.77 -30.70 -1.73
CA THR A 73 14.44 -29.41 -1.83
C THR A 73 15.15 -29.06 -0.53
N ARG A 74 16.16 -28.20 -0.63
CA ARG A 74 16.92 -27.70 0.51
C ARG A 74 16.54 -26.24 0.72
N ILE A 75 16.21 -25.89 1.95
CA ILE A 75 15.96 -24.50 2.33
C ILE A 75 17.18 -24.00 3.10
N VAL A 76 17.83 -22.96 2.58
CA VAL A 76 18.96 -22.30 3.25
C VAL A 76 18.50 -20.93 3.74
N ALA A 77 18.47 -20.76 5.05
CA ALA A 77 18.13 -19.51 5.71
C ALA A 77 19.41 -18.74 6.08
N ILE A 78 19.43 -17.43 5.82
CA ILE A 78 20.49 -16.52 6.29
C ILE A 78 19.87 -15.31 7.01
N ASN A 79 20.64 -14.72 7.92
CA ASN A 79 20.33 -13.42 8.49
C ASN A 79 21.00 -12.33 7.66
N TRP A 80 20.28 -11.26 7.37
CA TRP A 80 20.81 -10.10 6.67
C TRP A 80 20.21 -8.81 7.24
N GLY A 81 20.96 -8.16 8.14
CA GLY A 81 20.43 -7.03 8.92
C GLY A 81 19.23 -7.47 9.78
N LYS A 82 18.09 -6.77 9.63
CA LYS A 82 16.81 -7.13 10.28
C LYS A 82 16.06 -8.25 9.56
N TYR A 83 16.50 -8.64 8.36
CA TYR A 83 15.80 -9.59 7.49
C TYR A 83 16.31 -11.01 7.70
N ARG A 84 15.40 -11.98 7.55
CA ARG A 84 15.73 -13.39 7.35
C ARG A 84 15.38 -13.75 5.92
N ILE A 85 16.36 -14.24 5.18
CA ILE A 85 16.20 -14.60 3.77
C ILE A 85 16.31 -16.10 3.64
N ASP A 86 15.26 -16.72 3.11
CA ASP A 86 15.14 -18.15 2.91
C ASP A 86 15.24 -18.47 1.42
N ALA A 87 16.12 -19.41 1.09
CA ALA A 87 16.45 -19.80 -0.27
C ALA A 87 16.10 -21.27 -0.53
N THR A 88 15.22 -21.52 -1.49
CA THR A 88 14.90 -22.87 -1.96
C THR A 88 15.88 -23.30 -3.05
N VAL A 89 16.60 -24.39 -2.80
CA VAL A 89 17.56 -25.03 -3.71
C VAL A 89 17.02 -26.38 -4.14
N ASN A 90 16.93 -26.61 -5.46
CA ASN A 90 16.46 -27.88 -6.01
C ASN A 90 17.53 -28.98 -6.06
N LYS A 91 17.15 -30.15 -6.58
CA LYS A 91 18.03 -31.32 -6.71
C LYS A 91 19.20 -31.09 -7.68
N GLU A 92 19.07 -30.19 -8.65
CA GLU A 92 20.15 -29.74 -9.54
C GLU A 92 21.09 -28.72 -8.89
N ASN A 93 20.86 -28.38 -7.61
CA ASN A 93 21.57 -27.34 -6.85
C ASN A 93 21.40 -25.93 -7.43
N MET A 94 20.25 -25.67 -8.07
CA MET A 94 19.85 -24.36 -8.56
C MET A 94 18.93 -23.67 -7.56
N LEU A 95 19.07 -22.35 -7.40
CA LEU A 95 18.16 -21.54 -6.59
C LEU A 95 16.87 -21.30 -7.38
N GLN A 96 15.74 -21.74 -6.83
CA GLN A 96 14.43 -21.60 -7.48
C GLN A 96 13.61 -20.46 -6.90
N ARG A 97 13.74 -20.21 -5.60
CA ARG A 97 12.93 -19.23 -4.88
C ARG A 97 13.75 -18.60 -3.78
N LEU A 98 13.66 -17.30 -3.64
CA LEU A 98 14.25 -16.52 -2.56
C LEU A 98 13.14 -15.68 -1.97
N HIS A 99 12.92 -15.78 -0.66
CA HIS A 99 11.92 -14.95 -0.02
C HIS A 99 12.37 -14.44 1.35
N THR A 100 11.74 -13.37 1.78
CA THR A 100 11.93 -12.70 3.06
C THR A 100 10.64 -11.97 3.41
N TRP A 101 10.58 -11.40 4.61
CA TRP A 101 9.57 -10.41 4.94
C TRP A 101 10.08 -8.99 4.76
N VAL A 102 9.20 -8.08 4.37
CA VAL A 102 9.42 -6.64 4.38
C VAL A 102 8.28 -5.96 5.13
N PRO A 103 8.54 -4.86 5.86
CA PRO A 103 7.49 -4.17 6.58
C PRO A 103 6.51 -3.49 5.60
N ASP A 104 5.22 -3.70 5.82
CA ASP A 104 4.12 -3.09 5.08
C ASP A 104 3.06 -2.54 6.05
N PRO A 105 2.55 -1.31 5.85
CA PRO A 105 1.54 -0.73 6.73
C PRO A 105 0.23 -1.52 6.83
N VAL A 106 -0.13 -2.31 5.82
CA VAL A 106 -1.36 -3.11 5.78
C VAL A 106 -1.08 -4.57 6.13
N LEU A 107 -0.16 -5.23 5.43
CA LEU A 107 0.13 -6.65 5.61
C LEU A 107 1.10 -6.95 6.75
N GLY A 108 1.72 -5.93 7.37
CA GLY A 108 2.66 -6.14 8.46
C GLY A 108 3.99 -6.69 7.96
N ASP A 109 4.38 -7.88 8.40
CA ASP A 109 5.56 -8.56 7.88
C ASP A 109 5.19 -9.28 6.56
N MET A 110 5.14 -8.51 5.47
CA MET A 110 4.69 -8.97 4.16
C MET A 110 5.72 -9.89 3.49
N ASN A 111 5.29 -11.04 2.97
CA ASN A 111 6.14 -11.89 2.13
C ASN A 111 6.58 -11.15 0.86
N TYR A 112 7.87 -11.22 0.58
CA TYR A 112 8.51 -10.62 -0.58
C TYR A 112 9.41 -11.67 -1.21
N GLU A 113 9.09 -12.07 -2.42
CA GLU A 113 9.61 -13.31 -3.00
C GLU A 113 10.02 -13.11 -4.45
N HIS A 114 11.17 -13.65 -4.82
CA HIS A 114 11.65 -13.76 -6.19
C HIS A 114 11.83 -15.21 -6.60
N GLU A 115 11.37 -15.53 -7.80
CA GLU A 115 11.37 -16.86 -8.36
C GLU A 115 12.18 -16.94 -9.66
N PHE A 116 12.75 -18.13 -9.90
CA PHE A 116 13.60 -18.44 -11.03
C PHE A 116 13.31 -19.84 -11.55
N THR A 117 13.21 -20.00 -12.86
CA THR A 117 13.07 -21.33 -13.48
C THR A 117 14.42 -21.86 -13.93
N ASN A 118 14.62 -23.18 -13.90
CA ASN A 118 15.87 -23.80 -14.37
C ASN A 118 16.21 -23.40 -15.82
N ALA A 119 15.19 -23.23 -16.67
CA ALA A 119 15.35 -22.80 -18.06
C ALA A 119 15.85 -21.35 -18.21
N SER A 120 15.69 -20.51 -17.18
CA SER A 120 16.15 -19.13 -17.22
C SER A 120 17.66 -19.00 -16.99
N TYR A 121 18.32 -20.03 -16.46
CA TYR A 121 19.74 -20.00 -16.16
C TYR A 121 20.62 -20.17 -17.40
N ILE A 122 21.54 -19.22 -17.60
CA ILE A 122 22.59 -19.30 -18.62
C ILE A 122 23.95 -19.49 -17.95
N ASP A 123 24.90 -20.10 -18.66
CA ASP A 123 26.31 -20.10 -18.26
C ASP A 123 26.93 -18.74 -18.62
N VAL A 124 27.42 -18.02 -17.60
CA VAL A 124 28.09 -16.71 -17.76
C VAL A 124 29.62 -16.84 -17.80
N GLY A 125 30.14 -18.06 -17.89
CA GLY A 125 31.55 -18.40 -17.95
C GLY A 125 31.99 -19.33 -16.81
N ASN A 126 32.93 -20.22 -17.11
CA ASN A 126 33.54 -21.15 -16.14
C ASN A 126 32.52 -22.03 -15.37
N GLY A 127 31.37 -22.34 -15.97
CA GLY A 127 30.33 -23.14 -15.33
C GLY A 127 29.48 -22.39 -14.31
N ILE A 128 29.68 -21.07 -14.16
CA ILE A 128 28.87 -20.23 -13.28
C ILE A 128 27.55 -19.94 -13.99
N LYS A 129 26.43 -20.29 -13.34
CA LYS A 129 25.10 -20.09 -13.90
C LYS A 129 24.42 -18.86 -13.31
N PHE A 130 23.75 -18.07 -14.15
CA PHE A 130 23.01 -16.87 -13.74
C PHE A 130 21.58 -16.89 -14.32
N PRO A 131 20.52 -16.60 -13.54
CA PRO A 131 19.17 -16.57 -14.07
C PRO A 131 18.93 -15.30 -14.89
N THR A 132 18.51 -15.46 -16.13
CA THR A 132 18.15 -14.34 -17.01
C THR A 132 16.70 -13.93 -16.85
N GLY A 133 15.84 -14.84 -16.39
CA GLY A 133 14.43 -14.61 -16.14
C GLY A 133 14.11 -14.75 -14.66
N TRP A 134 13.34 -13.82 -14.13
CA TRP A 134 12.81 -13.88 -12.77
C TRP A 134 11.42 -13.26 -12.71
N HIS A 135 10.73 -13.59 -11.64
CA HIS A 135 9.40 -13.08 -11.35
C HIS A 135 9.29 -12.81 -9.84
N SER A 136 8.59 -11.75 -9.47
CA SER A 136 8.50 -11.25 -8.10
C SER A 136 7.04 -11.30 -7.62
N HIS A 137 6.85 -11.81 -6.41
CA HIS A 137 5.58 -11.85 -5.70
C HIS A 137 5.66 -11.00 -4.42
N GLN A 138 4.58 -10.28 -4.14
CA GLN A 138 4.36 -9.57 -2.87
C GLN A 138 3.11 -10.12 -2.22
N GLY A 139 3.17 -10.42 -0.92
CA GLY A 139 2.18 -11.27 -0.23
C GLY A 139 2.48 -12.76 -0.40
N TRP A 140 1.69 -13.64 0.21
CA TRP A 140 1.79 -15.08 -0.09
C TRP A 140 0.94 -15.36 -1.32
N ASP A 141 1.58 -15.83 -2.40
CA ASP A 141 0.90 -16.11 -3.66
C ASP A 141 -0.13 -17.24 -3.47
N ASP A 142 -1.42 -16.88 -3.49
CA ASP A 142 -2.52 -17.84 -3.46
C ASP A 142 -3.17 -18.04 -4.83
N ASN A 143 -2.66 -17.38 -5.88
CA ASN A 143 -2.93 -17.44 -7.33
C ASN A 143 -4.42 -17.54 -7.76
N THR A 144 -5.38 -17.49 -6.83
CA THR A 144 -6.75 -17.96 -7.05
C THR A 144 -7.84 -17.18 -6.30
N ASN A 145 -7.51 -16.32 -5.31
CA ASN A 145 -8.54 -15.55 -4.61
C ASN A 145 -8.39 -14.04 -4.84
N SER A 146 -9.40 -13.44 -5.49
CA SER A 146 -9.41 -12.00 -5.76
C SER A 146 -9.62 -11.12 -4.51
N GLN A 147 -10.04 -11.71 -3.38
CA GLN A 147 -10.41 -10.99 -2.15
C GLN A 147 -10.16 -11.83 -0.88
N SER A 148 -9.08 -12.62 -0.82
CA SER A 148 -8.73 -13.40 0.38
C SER A 148 -7.30 -13.18 0.88
N ILE A 149 -7.03 -13.85 1.99
CA ILE A 149 -6.22 -13.49 3.17
C ILE A 149 -4.71 -13.44 2.97
N THR A 150 -4.28 -13.96 1.83
CA THR A 150 -2.97 -13.70 1.29
C THR A 150 -3.14 -13.47 -0.20
N ALA A 151 -3.59 -12.28 -0.58
CA ALA A 151 -3.69 -11.87 -1.97
C ALA A 151 -2.30 -11.58 -2.54
N GLY A 152 -1.40 -12.57 -2.45
CA GLY A 152 -0.12 -12.48 -3.09
C GLY A 152 -0.34 -12.33 -4.58
N HIS A 153 0.25 -11.30 -5.16
CA HIS A 153 0.10 -11.03 -6.58
C HIS A 153 1.46 -10.86 -7.23
N ASN A 154 1.47 -11.18 -8.52
CA ASN A 154 2.54 -10.85 -9.44
C ASN A 154 2.88 -9.36 -9.31
N ALA A 155 4.04 -9.05 -8.74
CA ALA A 155 4.49 -7.68 -8.57
C ALA A 155 5.19 -7.20 -9.84
N PHE A 156 6.32 -7.80 -10.18
CA PHE A 156 7.07 -7.50 -11.40
C PHE A 156 7.95 -8.67 -11.80
N GLY A 157 8.35 -8.72 -13.06
CA GLY A 157 9.22 -9.78 -13.56
C GLY A 157 9.69 -9.45 -14.96
N GLY A 158 10.65 -10.21 -15.45
CA GLY A 158 11.14 -10.03 -16.79
C GLY A 158 12.34 -10.88 -17.13
N THR A 159 12.83 -10.68 -18.36
CA THR A 159 14.00 -11.36 -18.90
C THR A 159 15.08 -10.34 -19.26
N MET A 160 16.26 -10.51 -18.68
CA MET A 160 17.48 -9.81 -19.06
C MET A 160 18.02 -10.38 -20.37
N LYS A 161 18.12 -9.55 -21.41
CA LYS A 161 18.64 -9.95 -22.72
C LYS A 161 20.16 -10.14 -22.73
N ASP A 162 20.88 -9.25 -22.04
CA ASP A 162 22.34 -9.24 -22.01
C ASP A 162 22.83 -9.27 -20.56
N VAL A 163 23.33 -10.43 -20.12
CA VAL A 163 23.98 -10.59 -18.82
C VAL A 163 25.47 -10.81 -19.04
N LYS A 164 26.29 -9.96 -18.44
CA LYS A 164 27.75 -10.06 -18.48
C LYS A 164 28.34 -9.97 -17.07
N PRO A 165 29.23 -10.89 -16.67
CA PRO A 165 29.82 -10.83 -15.35
C PRO A 165 30.80 -9.66 -15.24
N ASN A 166 30.78 -8.94 -14.11
CA ASN A 166 31.79 -7.95 -13.73
C ASN A 166 31.98 -6.78 -14.72
N VAL A 167 30.95 -6.38 -15.46
CA VAL A 167 31.02 -5.26 -16.42
C VAL A 167 30.53 -3.91 -15.87
N CYS A 168 29.84 -3.91 -14.72
CA CYS A 168 29.42 -2.68 -14.07
C CYS A 168 30.60 -2.10 -13.25
N PRO A 169 30.93 -0.81 -13.42
CA PRO A 169 31.97 -0.13 -12.64
C PRO A 169 31.52 0.11 -11.19
N ASP A 170 32.31 0.89 -10.45
CA ASP A 170 32.03 1.32 -9.07
C ASP A 170 30.59 1.79 -8.84
N ALA A 171 30.15 1.73 -7.59
CA ALA A 171 28.80 2.14 -7.19
C ALA A 171 28.44 3.54 -7.72
N VAL A 172 27.22 3.68 -8.24
CA VAL A 172 26.72 4.96 -8.78
C VAL A 172 26.79 6.02 -7.67
N ALA A 173 27.39 7.17 -7.98
CA ALA A 173 27.46 8.27 -7.03
C ALA A 173 26.05 8.78 -6.68
N VAL A 174 25.78 8.97 -5.38
CA VAL A 174 24.50 9.57 -4.94
C VAL A 174 24.45 11.02 -5.45
N PRO A 175 23.38 11.47 -6.10
CA PRO A 175 23.25 12.88 -6.47
C PRO A 175 23.06 13.80 -5.24
N ASP A 176 23.47 15.07 -5.33
CA ASP A 176 23.27 16.03 -4.22
C ASP A 176 21.79 16.26 -3.90
N SER A 177 20.92 16.28 -4.92
CA SER A 177 19.47 16.38 -4.73
C SER A 177 18.92 15.23 -3.88
N VAL A 178 19.52 14.04 -3.99
CA VAL A 178 19.13 12.84 -3.24
C VAL A 178 19.75 12.84 -1.84
N ARG A 179 21.03 13.22 -1.72
CA ARG A 179 21.70 13.35 -0.40
C ARG A 179 21.00 14.33 0.52
N ASN A 180 20.53 15.44 -0.04
CA ASN A 180 19.94 16.55 0.71
C ASN A 180 18.41 16.46 0.82
N ALA A 181 17.78 15.44 0.20
CA ALA A 181 16.34 15.25 0.30
C ALA A 181 15.92 14.95 1.75
N THR A 182 14.81 15.55 2.16
CA THR A 182 14.18 15.27 3.46
C THR A 182 12.72 14.91 3.25
N PHE A 183 12.21 14.02 4.11
CA PHE A 183 10.83 13.51 4.04
C PHE A 183 10.13 13.75 5.38
N PRO A 184 9.94 15.01 5.80
CA PRO A 184 9.31 15.30 7.08
C PRO A 184 7.83 14.89 7.05
N VAL A 185 7.38 14.20 8.09
CA VAL A 185 5.96 13.97 8.32
C VAL A 185 5.34 15.28 8.80
N ARG A 186 4.56 15.93 7.94
CA ARG A 186 3.91 17.21 8.23
C ARG A 186 2.42 17.14 7.94
N VAL A 187 1.64 17.96 8.65
CA VAL A 187 0.21 18.13 8.39
C VAL A 187 -0.03 19.57 7.94
N GLU A 188 -0.49 19.73 6.70
CA GLU A 188 -0.89 21.02 6.16
C GLU A 188 -2.41 21.17 6.30
N THR A 189 -2.84 22.00 7.25
CA THR A 189 -4.25 22.17 7.57
C THR A 189 -4.91 23.24 6.70
N THR A 190 -6.04 22.91 6.07
CA THR A 190 -6.90 23.86 5.37
C THR A 190 -8.32 23.78 5.92
N LYS A 191 -8.84 24.88 6.48
CA LYS A 191 -10.25 24.97 6.90
C LYS A 191 -11.15 24.98 5.66
N LEU A 192 -11.97 23.94 5.48
CA LEU A 192 -12.90 23.83 4.36
C LEU A 192 -14.24 24.50 4.68
N ALA A 193 -14.72 24.30 5.90
CA ALA A 193 -15.94 24.89 6.45
C ALA A 193 -15.81 24.96 7.98
N ASP A 194 -16.83 25.46 8.67
CA ASP A 194 -16.81 25.43 10.13
C ASP A 194 -16.83 23.98 10.64
N GLY A 195 -15.89 23.60 11.50
CA GLY A 195 -15.73 22.22 11.96
C GLY A 195 -15.38 21.20 10.85
N VAL A 196 -14.85 21.62 9.70
CA VAL A 196 -14.39 20.69 8.63
C VAL A 196 -13.02 21.12 8.13
N PHE A 197 -12.03 20.25 8.25
CA PHE A 197 -10.63 20.55 7.98
C PHE A 197 -10.01 19.49 7.06
N LEU A 198 -9.43 19.93 5.95
CA LEU A 198 -8.52 19.10 5.14
C LEU A 198 -7.16 19.08 5.82
N LEU A 199 -6.60 17.88 5.96
CA LEU A 199 -5.33 17.62 6.60
C LEU A 199 -4.41 16.99 5.54
N GLY A 200 -3.66 17.85 4.84
CA GLY A 200 -2.72 17.46 3.80
C GLY A 200 -1.28 17.39 4.30
N GLY A 201 -0.31 17.66 3.43
CA GLY A 201 1.12 17.65 3.77
C GLY A 201 1.85 16.34 3.43
N ALA A 202 1.16 15.39 2.79
CA ALA A 202 1.69 14.17 2.20
C ALA A 202 1.09 13.98 0.78
N THR A 203 1.31 12.82 0.16
CA THR A 203 0.67 12.49 -1.14
C THR A 203 -0.84 12.29 -1.03
N HIS A 204 -1.33 11.92 0.17
CA HIS A 204 -2.73 11.66 0.47
C HIS A 204 -3.23 12.51 1.65
N ASN A 205 -4.45 12.99 1.52
CA ASN A 205 -5.12 13.81 2.53
C ASN A 205 -6.06 12.99 3.42
N SER A 206 -6.26 13.47 4.65
CA SER A 206 -7.41 13.10 5.47
C SER A 206 -8.33 14.32 5.63
N VAL A 207 -9.60 14.10 6.01
CA VAL A 207 -10.52 15.20 6.37
C VAL A 207 -11.09 14.97 7.76
N ALA A 208 -10.87 15.91 8.67
CA ALA A 208 -11.49 15.88 10.00
C ALA A 208 -12.82 16.63 10.00
N ILE A 209 -13.85 15.98 10.55
CA ILE A 209 -15.23 16.46 10.56
C ILE A 209 -15.71 16.46 12.01
N GLU A 210 -15.96 17.65 12.53
CA GLU A 210 -16.48 17.87 13.87
C GLU A 210 -17.98 17.60 13.93
N PHE A 211 -18.40 16.85 14.94
CA PHE A 211 -19.78 16.73 15.41
C PHE A 211 -19.86 17.27 16.85
N ASN A 212 -21.06 17.33 17.43
CA ASN A 212 -21.32 17.89 18.76
C ASN A 212 -20.45 17.24 19.84
N ASN A 213 -20.35 15.90 19.84
CA ASN A 213 -19.69 15.13 20.91
C ASN A 213 -18.48 14.33 20.44
N TYR A 214 -18.17 14.30 19.14
CA TYR A 214 -17.11 13.47 18.59
C TYR A 214 -16.57 14.05 17.28
N ILE A 215 -15.50 13.44 16.79
CA ILE A 215 -14.87 13.73 15.50
C ILE A 215 -14.94 12.46 14.65
N THR A 216 -15.20 12.65 13.36
CA THR A 216 -14.99 11.63 12.34
C THR A 216 -13.83 12.05 11.46
N VAL A 217 -12.91 11.14 11.18
CA VAL A 217 -11.85 11.34 10.18
C VAL A 217 -12.22 10.56 8.92
N PHE A 218 -12.20 11.23 7.78
CA PHE A 218 -12.31 10.62 6.47
C PHE A 218 -10.91 10.35 5.92
N GLU A 219 -10.64 9.08 5.65
CA GLU A 219 -9.39 8.48 5.19
C GLU A 219 -8.24 8.41 6.21
N ALA A 220 -7.53 7.27 6.21
CA ALA A 220 -6.36 7.01 7.04
C ALA A 220 -5.18 6.50 6.21
N PRO A 221 -4.61 7.35 5.34
CA PRO A 221 -3.72 6.90 4.29
C PRO A 221 -2.30 6.62 4.79
N LEU A 222 -1.54 5.97 3.92
CA LEU A 222 -0.10 5.71 4.03
C LEU A 222 0.30 4.79 5.19
N ASN A 223 0.49 5.32 6.40
CA ASN A 223 1.12 4.59 7.50
C ASN A 223 0.82 5.21 8.87
N GLU A 224 1.32 4.55 9.93
CA GLU A 224 1.17 5.00 11.32
C GLU A 224 1.77 6.39 11.57
N ASP A 225 2.99 6.67 11.07
CA ASP A 225 3.65 7.96 11.30
C ASP A 225 2.77 9.12 10.78
N ARG A 226 2.20 8.94 9.59
CA ARG A 226 1.24 9.89 9.01
C ARG A 226 -0.03 10.02 9.87
N SER A 227 -0.61 8.89 10.28
CA SER A 227 -1.85 8.88 11.05
C SER A 227 -1.69 9.50 12.44
N LEU A 228 -0.58 9.25 13.13
CA LEU A 228 -0.24 9.89 14.40
C LEU A 228 -0.15 11.41 14.27
N ALA A 229 0.54 11.89 13.22
CA ALA A 229 0.64 13.32 12.97
C ALA A 229 -0.73 13.97 12.71
N VAL A 230 -1.60 13.28 11.94
CA VAL A 230 -2.97 13.73 11.68
C VAL A 230 -3.81 13.73 12.96
N ILE A 231 -3.75 12.67 13.79
CA ILE A 231 -4.47 12.60 15.07
C ILE A 231 -4.06 13.74 16.01
N GLU A 232 -2.76 14.02 16.13
CA GLU A 232 -2.26 15.12 16.94
C GLU A 232 -2.75 16.49 16.43
N GLU A 233 -2.77 16.69 15.12
CA GLU A 233 -3.29 17.93 14.53
C GLU A 233 -4.80 18.07 14.77
N VAL A 234 -5.57 16.99 14.62
CA VAL A 234 -7.01 16.98 14.93
C VAL A 234 -7.28 17.37 16.38
N ARG A 235 -6.49 16.85 17.32
CA ARG A 235 -6.63 17.16 18.77
C ARG A 235 -6.34 18.63 19.08
N LYS A 236 -5.48 19.29 18.31
CA LYS A 236 -5.23 20.74 18.42
C LYS A 236 -6.37 21.56 17.83
N LEU A 237 -6.89 21.17 16.67
CA LEU A 237 -7.94 21.90 15.95
C LEU A 237 -9.31 21.78 16.64
N ILE A 238 -9.63 20.60 17.17
CA ILE A 238 -10.92 20.27 17.77
C ILE A 238 -10.68 19.65 19.16
N PRO A 239 -10.33 20.47 20.16
CA PRO A 239 -9.98 19.96 21.48
C PRO A 239 -11.18 19.34 22.20
N ASN A 240 -10.90 18.46 23.16
CA ASN A 240 -11.87 17.82 24.07
C ASN A 240 -12.86 16.82 23.47
N LYS A 241 -12.88 16.63 22.14
CA LYS A 241 -13.72 15.62 21.50
C LYS A 241 -12.90 14.37 21.14
N PRO A 242 -13.45 13.16 21.34
CA PRO A 242 -12.80 11.93 20.88
C PRO A 242 -12.95 11.79 19.36
N ILE A 243 -11.94 11.21 18.71
CA ILE A 243 -12.10 10.65 17.36
C ILE A 243 -12.87 9.34 17.54
N ARG A 244 -14.16 9.36 17.21
CA ARG A 244 -15.06 8.20 17.40
C ARG A 244 -15.07 7.28 16.19
N PHE A 245 -14.89 7.85 15.00
CA PHE A 245 -14.99 7.14 13.73
C PHE A 245 -13.84 7.49 12.80
N VAL A 246 -13.38 6.49 12.06
CA VAL A 246 -12.54 6.66 10.87
C VAL A 246 -13.27 6.04 9.69
N ILE A 247 -13.47 6.79 8.62
CA ILE A 247 -14.05 6.28 7.38
C ILE A 247 -12.90 5.90 6.47
N ASN A 248 -12.90 4.65 6.02
CA ASN A 248 -12.03 4.19 4.96
C ASN A 248 -12.82 4.13 3.65
N THR A 249 -12.27 4.73 2.60
CA THR A 249 -12.95 4.70 1.30
C THR A 249 -12.83 3.35 0.62
N ASN A 250 -11.64 2.75 0.62
CA ASN A 250 -11.35 1.50 -0.06
C ASN A 250 -10.07 0.81 0.49
N GLN A 251 -9.86 -0.42 0.06
CA GLN A 251 -8.85 -1.37 0.55
C GLN A 251 -7.47 -1.26 -0.07
N HIS A 252 -7.24 -0.34 -1.01
CA HIS A 252 -5.88 -0.10 -1.49
C HIS A 252 -4.98 0.38 -0.34
N PHE A 253 -3.72 -0.05 -0.37
CA PHE A 253 -2.84 0.06 0.81
C PHE A 253 -2.49 1.51 1.13
N ASP A 254 -2.42 2.36 0.11
CA ASP A 254 -2.21 3.80 0.21
C ASP A 254 -3.37 4.52 0.93
N HIS A 255 -4.58 3.94 0.97
CA HIS A 255 -5.75 4.45 1.70
C HIS A 255 -5.95 3.78 3.06
N ALA A 256 -5.53 2.52 3.20
CA ALA A 256 -5.82 1.71 4.38
C ALA A 256 -4.69 1.72 5.43
N GLY A 257 -3.45 2.04 5.06
CA GLY A 257 -2.26 1.79 5.88
C GLY A 257 -2.23 2.41 7.29
N GLY A 258 -3.06 3.43 7.56
CA GLY A 258 -3.21 4.06 8.87
C GLY A 258 -4.32 3.48 9.77
N LEU A 259 -5.15 2.56 9.28
CA LEU A 259 -6.37 2.15 10.00
C LEU A 259 -6.09 1.51 11.35
N ARG A 260 -5.01 0.73 11.49
CA ARG A 260 -4.61 0.14 12.78
C ARG A 260 -4.30 1.19 13.84
N THR A 261 -3.70 2.31 13.46
CA THR A 261 -3.43 3.44 14.37
C THR A 261 -4.73 4.05 14.89
N TYR A 262 -5.75 4.20 14.04
CA TYR A 262 -7.06 4.71 14.48
C TYR A 262 -7.83 3.70 15.32
N ALA A 263 -7.78 2.43 14.94
CA ALA A 263 -8.39 1.36 15.72
C ALA A 263 -7.76 1.31 17.12
N HIS A 264 -6.42 1.45 17.23
CA HIS A 264 -5.71 1.45 18.52
C HIS A 264 -6.21 2.54 19.47
N ILE A 265 -6.57 3.73 18.98
CA ILE A 265 -7.12 4.81 19.82
C ILE A 265 -8.63 4.67 20.08
N GLY A 266 -9.25 3.55 19.68
CA GLY A 266 -10.65 3.23 19.92
C GLY A 266 -11.64 3.78 18.90
N ALA A 267 -11.18 4.23 17.71
CA ALA A 267 -12.09 4.66 16.66
C ALA A 267 -12.74 3.45 15.97
N THR A 268 -14.05 3.51 15.73
CA THR A 268 -14.76 2.52 14.91
C THR A 268 -14.49 2.81 13.44
N ILE A 269 -14.06 1.78 12.70
CA ILE A 269 -13.81 1.83 11.27
C ILE A 269 -15.14 1.72 10.53
N ILE A 270 -15.47 2.73 9.73
CA ILE A 270 -16.58 2.68 8.79
C ILE A 270 -16.03 2.39 7.41
N THR A 271 -16.43 1.26 6.82
CA THR A 271 -15.96 0.83 5.50
C THR A 271 -17.08 0.10 4.77
N GLN A 272 -16.90 -0.18 3.47
CA GLN A 272 -17.87 -0.95 2.70
C GLN A 272 -17.79 -2.44 3.07
N PHE A 273 -18.93 -3.15 3.09
CA PHE A 273 -19.01 -4.55 3.57
C PHE A 273 -18.10 -5.56 2.85
N ARG A 274 -17.70 -5.29 1.60
CA ARG A 274 -16.76 -6.06 0.79
C ARG A 274 -15.34 -6.02 1.34
N ASN A 275 -14.99 -4.94 2.04
CA ASN A 275 -13.66 -4.77 2.64
C ASN A 275 -13.57 -5.46 4.00
N PHE A 276 -14.72 -5.82 4.60
CA PHE A 276 -14.80 -6.30 5.98
C PHE A 276 -14.00 -7.59 6.19
N ASP A 277 -14.14 -8.59 5.32
CA ASP A 277 -13.49 -9.89 5.52
C ASP A 277 -11.96 -9.76 5.48
N PHE A 278 -11.44 -9.03 4.49
CA PHE A 278 -10.01 -8.69 4.40
C PHE A 278 -9.52 -7.94 5.65
N TYR A 279 -10.25 -6.92 6.09
CA TYR A 279 -9.83 -6.14 7.26
C TYR A 279 -9.88 -6.94 8.55
N ASN A 280 -10.94 -7.72 8.76
CA ASN A 280 -11.14 -8.46 9.99
C ASN A 280 -10.17 -9.64 10.11
N HIS A 281 -9.81 -10.28 9.01
CA HIS A 281 -8.90 -11.43 9.04
C HIS A 281 -7.42 -11.02 8.93
N ASP A 282 -7.06 -10.12 8.01
CA ASP A 282 -5.66 -9.95 7.58
C ASP A 282 -5.00 -8.72 8.12
N PHE A 283 -5.79 -7.65 8.27
CA PHE A 283 -5.22 -6.34 8.54
C PHE A 283 -5.39 -5.93 10.01
N ILE A 284 -6.62 -5.86 10.51
CA ILE A 284 -6.92 -5.41 11.87
C ILE A 284 -7.00 -6.63 12.79
N ASN A 285 -5.84 -7.22 13.04
CA ASN A 285 -5.66 -8.40 13.87
C ASN A 285 -4.47 -8.24 14.84
N TYR A 286 -4.24 -9.24 15.68
CA TYR A 286 -3.09 -9.26 16.60
C TYR A 286 -1.83 -9.90 16.00
N ALA A 287 -1.76 -10.10 14.69
CA ALA A 287 -0.55 -10.66 14.08
C ALA A 287 0.64 -9.73 14.40
N PRO A 288 1.74 -10.28 14.96
CA PRO A 288 2.87 -9.47 15.35
C PRO A 288 3.57 -8.91 14.09
N ARG A 289 3.82 -7.59 14.08
CA ARG A 289 4.67 -6.93 13.09
C ARG A 289 6.08 -6.81 13.67
N THR A 290 7.00 -7.67 13.26
CA THR A 290 8.32 -7.78 13.89
C THR A 290 9.38 -6.89 13.24
N LEU A 291 9.21 -6.53 11.97
CA LEU A 291 10.18 -5.71 11.23
C LEU A 291 9.99 -4.20 11.44
N LYS A 292 8.73 -3.76 11.56
CA LYS A 292 8.35 -2.37 11.88
C LYS A 292 7.05 -2.41 12.71
N PRO A 293 7.15 -2.66 14.03
CA PRO A 293 5.98 -2.77 14.90
C PRO A 293 5.24 -1.43 14.99
N ASP A 294 3.92 -1.48 14.83
CA ASP A 294 3.01 -0.35 15.03
C ASP A 294 2.43 -0.33 16.46
N MET A 295 1.63 0.68 16.79
CA MET A 295 1.04 0.80 18.13
C MET A 295 0.22 -0.44 18.53
N VAL A 296 -0.55 -1.03 17.62
CA VAL A 296 -1.31 -2.26 17.91
C VAL A 296 -0.38 -3.42 18.27
N SER A 297 0.75 -3.54 17.58
CA SER A 297 1.73 -4.60 17.85
C SER A 297 2.49 -4.38 19.16
N LEU A 298 2.78 -3.12 19.50
CA LEU A 298 3.52 -2.75 20.72
C LEU A 298 2.62 -2.71 21.97
N TRP A 299 1.38 -2.25 21.82
CA TRP A 299 0.40 -1.99 22.87
C TRP A 299 -1.01 -2.47 22.45
N PRO A 300 -1.21 -3.78 22.28
CA PRO A 300 -2.46 -4.31 21.76
C PRO A 300 -3.66 -3.97 22.68
N PRO A 301 -4.67 -3.24 22.20
CA PRO A 301 -5.89 -2.98 22.97
C PRO A 301 -6.71 -4.27 23.08
N THR A 302 -7.14 -4.62 24.30
CA THR A 302 -7.91 -5.87 24.53
C THR A 302 -9.27 -5.85 23.85
N GLU A 303 -9.83 -4.67 23.64
CA GLU A 303 -11.12 -4.39 23.02
C GLU A 303 -11.17 -4.88 21.56
N PHE A 304 -10.03 -5.00 20.89
CA PHE A 304 -9.99 -5.58 19.54
C PHE A 304 -10.53 -7.00 19.50
N ALA A 305 -10.33 -7.79 20.57
CA ALA A 305 -10.82 -9.17 20.65
C ALA A 305 -12.34 -9.24 20.83
N GLU A 306 -12.98 -8.15 21.25
CA GLU A 306 -14.42 -8.08 21.47
C GLU A 306 -15.20 -7.81 20.17
N GLY A 307 -14.51 -7.40 19.09
CA GLY A 307 -15.06 -7.33 17.74
C GLY A 307 -15.85 -6.06 17.38
N TYR A 308 -15.94 -5.06 18.28
CA TYR A 308 -16.66 -3.80 18.04
C TYR A 308 -15.88 -2.76 17.22
N ASN A 309 -15.06 -3.23 16.27
CA ASN A 309 -14.14 -2.38 15.52
C ASN A 309 -14.75 -1.76 14.27
N TYR A 310 -15.93 -2.23 13.83
CA TYR A 310 -16.46 -1.93 12.50
C TYR A 310 -17.92 -1.49 12.47
N GLU A 311 -18.22 -0.61 11.54
CA GLU A 311 -19.56 -0.40 10.99
C GLU A 311 -19.50 -0.55 9.46
N THR A 312 -20.18 -1.57 8.93
CA THR A 312 -20.11 -1.89 7.49
C THR A 312 -21.23 -1.20 6.71
N VAL A 313 -20.87 -0.53 5.63
CA VAL A 313 -21.80 0.10 4.69
C VAL A 313 -22.08 -0.85 3.53
N ARG A 314 -23.36 -1.11 3.24
CA ARG A 314 -23.77 -1.86 2.04
C ARG A 314 -23.96 -0.94 0.84
N GLU A 315 -24.83 0.05 1.00
CA GLU A 315 -25.19 0.99 -0.08
C GLU A 315 -25.10 2.44 0.40
N ASN A 316 -25.84 2.75 1.46
CA ASN A 316 -25.94 4.09 2.03
C ASN A 316 -25.77 4.01 3.54
N TYR A 317 -25.13 5.03 4.13
CA TYR A 317 -24.98 5.16 5.56
C TYR A 317 -25.00 6.65 5.93
N VAL A 318 -25.54 7.03 7.08
CA VAL A 318 -25.54 8.43 7.54
C VAL A 318 -25.02 8.50 8.96
N LEU A 319 -23.92 9.24 9.16
CA LEU A 319 -23.50 9.70 10.47
C LEU A 319 -24.18 11.05 10.77
N SER A 320 -24.82 11.17 11.92
CA SER A 320 -25.48 12.40 12.35
C SER A 320 -25.45 12.59 13.86
N ASP A 321 -25.39 13.85 14.29
CA ASP A 321 -25.57 14.29 15.68
C ASP A 321 -26.82 15.17 15.86
N GLY A 322 -27.70 15.19 14.84
CA GLY A 322 -28.89 16.04 14.77
C GLY A 322 -28.65 17.46 14.25
N THR A 323 -27.40 17.95 14.17
CA THR A 323 -27.06 19.30 13.64
C THR A 323 -26.24 19.24 12.35
N ARG A 324 -25.54 18.13 12.12
CA ARG A 324 -24.78 17.83 10.90
C ARG A 324 -25.07 16.40 10.44
N ASN A 325 -25.16 16.21 9.12
CA ASN A 325 -25.21 14.91 8.49
C ASN A 325 -23.97 14.71 7.62
N LEU A 326 -23.36 13.54 7.71
CA LEU A 326 -22.35 13.03 6.78
C LEU A 326 -22.89 11.76 6.14
N ASN A 327 -23.19 11.85 4.85
CA ASN A 327 -23.78 10.75 4.09
C ASN A 327 -22.68 9.98 3.37
N LEU A 328 -22.63 8.66 3.55
CA LEU A 328 -21.71 7.77 2.85
C LEU A 328 -22.47 6.99 1.78
N TYR A 329 -21.84 6.84 0.62
CA TYR A 329 -22.43 6.19 -0.55
C TYR A 329 -21.45 5.22 -1.17
N TYR A 330 -21.91 4.01 -1.45
CA TYR A 330 -21.17 3.06 -2.29
C TYR A 330 -21.18 3.52 -3.75
N VAL A 331 -20.00 3.74 -4.33
CA VAL A 331 -19.86 4.13 -5.74
C VAL A 331 -19.64 2.88 -6.58
N ASN A 332 -20.57 2.62 -7.49
CA ASN A 332 -20.57 1.43 -8.33
C ASN A 332 -21.25 1.70 -9.68
N PRO A 333 -20.78 1.10 -10.80
CA PRO A 333 -19.63 0.22 -10.92
C PRO A 333 -18.30 0.97 -11.03
N LEU A 334 -17.21 0.34 -10.58
CA LEU A 334 -15.85 0.86 -10.74
C LEU A 334 -14.92 -0.24 -11.27
N GLN A 335 -13.99 0.14 -12.14
CA GLN A 335 -12.90 -0.72 -12.59
C GLN A 335 -11.72 -0.69 -11.63
N LYS A 336 -11.49 0.46 -10.98
CA LYS A 336 -10.40 0.69 -10.03
C LYS A 336 -10.46 -0.27 -8.85
N VAL A 337 -11.63 -0.39 -8.20
CA VAL A 337 -11.80 -1.22 -7.00
C VAL A 337 -13.28 -1.46 -6.68
N GLU A 338 -13.64 -2.66 -6.21
CA GLU A 338 -14.97 -2.92 -5.62
C GLU A 338 -15.00 -2.45 -4.17
N GLY A 339 -16.13 -1.93 -3.70
CA GLY A 339 -16.29 -1.53 -2.30
C GLY A 339 -15.82 -0.10 -1.98
N MET A 340 -15.67 0.78 -2.98
CA MET A 340 -15.30 2.18 -2.73
C MET A 340 -16.46 3.04 -2.20
N LEU A 341 -16.24 3.75 -1.10
CA LEU A 341 -17.15 4.76 -0.57
C LEU A 341 -16.77 6.18 -0.98
N MET A 342 -17.77 7.03 -1.20
CA MET A 342 -17.65 8.50 -1.16
C MET A 342 -18.46 9.06 0.01
N ALA A 343 -18.12 10.26 0.48
CA ALA A 343 -18.87 10.94 1.51
C ALA A 343 -19.37 12.31 1.06
N TYR A 344 -20.56 12.71 1.51
CA TYR A 344 -21.16 13.99 1.19
C TYR A 344 -21.62 14.70 2.47
N LEU A 345 -21.22 15.96 2.62
CA LEU A 345 -21.66 16.88 3.66
C LEU A 345 -22.69 17.85 3.06
N PRO A 346 -24.01 17.64 3.25
CA PRO A 346 -25.03 18.43 2.56
C PRO A 346 -25.05 19.90 2.98
N LYS A 347 -24.79 20.18 4.26
CA LYS A 347 -24.80 21.55 4.80
C LYS A 347 -23.64 22.38 4.24
N GLU A 348 -22.46 21.77 4.13
CA GLU A 348 -21.24 22.39 3.62
C GLU A 348 -21.10 22.26 2.09
N ARG A 349 -21.93 21.42 1.45
CA ARG A 349 -21.90 21.06 0.03
C ARG A 349 -20.52 20.56 -0.41
N LEU A 350 -19.91 19.70 0.40
CA LEU A 350 -18.62 19.08 0.14
C LEU A 350 -18.79 17.61 -0.21
N LEU A 351 -18.19 17.19 -1.33
CA LEU A 351 -18.12 15.79 -1.74
C LEU A 351 -16.69 15.30 -1.58
N LEU A 352 -16.48 14.34 -0.68
CA LEU A 352 -15.21 13.74 -0.36
C LEU A 352 -15.09 12.39 -1.07
N GLU A 353 -13.96 12.15 -1.69
CA GLU A 353 -13.69 10.93 -2.46
C GLU A 353 -12.19 10.63 -2.49
N ALA A 354 -11.84 9.38 -2.82
CA ALA A 354 -10.46 8.91 -2.86
C ALA A 354 -9.86 8.93 -4.28
N ASP A 355 -10.02 7.83 -5.03
CA ASP A 355 -9.30 7.60 -6.30
C ASP A 355 -10.07 8.06 -7.56
N LEU A 356 -11.16 8.81 -7.43
CA LEU A 356 -12.02 9.16 -8.56
C LEU A 356 -11.55 10.46 -9.24
N VAL A 357 -11.03 11.42 -8.47
CA VAL A 357 -10.45 12.66 -9.01
C VAL A 357 -9.10 12.96 -8.37
N ASP A 358 -8.01 12.66 -9.09
CA ASP A 358 -6.67 13.13 -8.72
C ASP A 358 -6.44 14.55 -9.25
N THR A 359 -6.02 15.45 -8.35
CA THR A 359 -5.75 16.86 -8.64
C THR A 359 -4.29 17.25 -8.38
N ASN A 360 -3.42 16.27 -8.13
CA ASN A 360 -1.97 16.44 -8.27
C ASN A 360 -1.59 16.63 -9.74
N GLU A 361 -2.41 16.08 -10.65
CA GLU A 361 -2.30 16.25 -12.08
C GLU A 361 -3.38 17.20 -12.62
N ALA A 362 -3.21 17.67 -13.86
CA ALA A 362 -4.23 18.43 -14.55
C ALA A 362 -5.46 17.55 -14.81
N LEU A 363 -6.67 18.10 -14.60
CA LEU A 363 -7.89 17.37 -14.90
C LEU A 363 -7.90 16.89 -16.35
N PRO A 364 -8.38 15.66 -16.62
CA PRO A 364 -8.36 15.10 -17.95
C PRO A 364 -9.34 15.83 -18.87
N ALA A 365 -9.07 15.81 -20.17
CA ALA A 365 -9.99 16.38 -21.17
C ALA A 365 -11.28 15.55 -21.32
N THR A 366 -11.24 14.26 -20.98
CA THR A 366 -12.37 13.33 -21.03
C THR A 366 -12.41 12.48 -19.77
N LEU A 367 -13.61 12.18 -19.28
CA LEU A 367 -13.76 11.36 -18.07
C LEU A 367 -13.46 9.89 -18.34
N SER A 368 -12.71 9.27 -17.44
CA SER A 368 -12.58 7.80 -17.36
C SER A 368 -13.94 7.14 -17.06
N ARG A 369 -14.02 5.81 -17.19
CA ARG A 369 -15.25 5.06 -16.85
C ARG A 369 -15.64 5.25 -15.39
N ASP A 370 -14.66 5.23 -14.49
CA ASP A 370 -14.88 5.37 -13.06
C ASP A 370 -15.33 6.79 -12.69
N GLN A 371 -14.75 7.81 -13.35
CA GLN A 371 -15.19 9.20 -13.23
C GLN A 371 -16.62 9.41 -13.76
N GLN A 372 -17.00 8.70 -14.83
CA GLN A 372 -18.39 8.71 -15.32
C GLN A 372 -19.34 8.05 -14.31
N SER A 373 -18.95 6.92 -13.70
CA SER A 373 -19.73 6.28 -12.64
C SER A 373 -19.91 7.19 -11.43
N PHE A 374 -18.85 7.89 -11.02
CA PHE A 374 -18.89 8.90 -9.96
C PHE A 374 -19.87 10.04 -10.29
N ALA A 375 -19.75 10.66 -11.47
CA ALA A 375 -20.65 11.71 -11.92
C ALA A 375 -22.12 11.23 -11.99
N ASN A 376 -22.34 10.00 -12.44
CA ASN A 376 -23.66 9.37 -12.47
C ASN A 376 -24.21 9.13 -11.06
N ALA A 377 -23.39 8.68 -10.10
CA ALA A 377 -23.80 8.50 -8.72
C ALA A 377 -24.27 9.82 -8.11
N VAL A 378 -23.49 10.90 -8.26
CA VAL A 378 -23.86 12.26 -7.81
C VAL A 378 -25.21 12.69 -8.40
N ARG A 379 -25.41 12.46 -9.72
CA ARG A 379 -26.67 12.79 -10.41
C ARG A 379 -27.86 11.98 -9.92
N LEU A 380 -27.72 10.66 -9.79
CA LEU A 380 -28.80 9.75 -9.40
C LEU A 380 -29.21 9.94 -7.94
N LEU A 381 -28.25 10.19 -7.05
CA LEU A 381 -28.47 10.53 -5.65
C LEU A 381 -28.96 11.98 -5.46
N LYS A 382 -28.99 12.78 -6.53
CA LYS A 382 -29.41 14.19 -6.53
C LYS A 382 -28.61 15.03 -5.53
N LEU A 383 -27.30 14.79 -5.45
CA LEU A 383 -26.42 15.59 -4.62
C LEU A 383 -26.15 16.95 -5.29
N ASP A 384 -25.91 17.98 -4.49
CA ASP A 384 -25.61 19.35 -4.98
C ASP A 384 -24.28 19.86 -4.41
N PRO A 385 -23.15 19.22 -4.75
CA PRO A 385 -21.85 19.63 -4.26
C PRO A 385 -21.40 20.95 -4.86
N ALA A 386 -20.82 21.81 -4.03
CA ALA A 386 -20.10 23.00 -4.46
C ALA A 386 -18.63 22.69 -4.76
N ARG A 387 -18.02 21.77 -4.00
CA ARG A 387 -16.62 21.35 -4.16
C ARG A 387 -16.44 19.85 -4.04
N ILE A 388 -15.47 19.33 -4.78
CA ILE A 388 -14.87 18.01 -4.58
C ILE A 388 -13.66 18.20 -3.66
N VAL A 389 -13.51 17.30 -2.70
CA VAL A 389 -12.41 17.25 -1.74
C VAL A 389 -11.73 15.88 -1.93
N PRO A 390 -10.72 15.80 -2.82
CA PRO A 390 -10.06 14.54 -3.10
C PRO A 390 -9.05 14.17 -2.02
N VAL A 391 -8.85 12.88 -1.79
CA VAL A 391 -7.70 12.36 -1.04
C VAL A 391 -6.40 12.71 -1.77
N HIS A 392 -6.38 12.66 -3.10
CA HIS A 392 -5.23 13.01 -3.93
C HIS A 392 -5.28 14.46 -4.44
N GLY A 393 -4.48 15.33 -3.83
CA GLY A 393 -4.27 16.71 -4.29
C GLY A 393 -5.08 17.77 -3.53
N LYS A 394 -5.68 18.74 -4.23
CA LYS A 394 -6.34 19.91 -3.65
C LYS A 394 -7.83 19.96 -3.98
N PRO A 395 -8.68 20.49 -3.10
CA PRO A 395 -10.10 20.69 -3.38
C PRO A 395 -10.34 21.58 -4.61
N ILE A 396 -11.31 21.20 -5.44
CA ILE A 396 -11.70 21.94 -6.64
C ILE A 396 -13.22 22.22 -6.66
N PRO A 397 -13.69 23.26 -7.36
CA PRO A 397 -15.12 23.43 -7.62
C PRO A 397 -15.71 22.22 -8.34
N TRP A 398 -16.88 21.75 -7.90
CA TRP A 398 -17.61 20.68 -8.60
C TRP A 398 -17.85 21.02 -10.07
N SER A 399 -18.08 22.30 -10.36
CA SER A 399 -18.30 22.79 -11.72
C SER A 399 -17.15 22.49 -12.68
N ASP A 400 -15.92 22.41 -12.19
CA ASP A 400 -14.75 22.21 -13.06
C ASP A 400 -14.65 20.74 -13.51
N PHE A 401 -15.01 19.81 -12.63
CA PHE A 401 -15.18 18.40 -12.98
C PHE A 401 -16.45 18.16 -13.81
N SER A 402 -17.61 18.74 -13.40
CA SER A 402 -18.90 18.45 -14.02
C SER A 402 -19.03 19.02 -15.44
N LYS A 403 -18.28 20.06 -15.80
CA LYS A 403 -18.19 20.56 -17.19
C LYS A 403 -17.64 19.49 -18.13
N ILE A 404 -16.67 18.70 -17.68
CA ILE A 404 -16.10 17.60 -18.47
C ILE A 404 -17.17 16.51 -18.68
N ALA A 405 -17.97 16.21 -17.65
CA ALA A 405 -19.11 15.27 -17.75
C ALA A 405 -20.21 15.76 -18.72
N GLY A 406 -20.43 17.07 -18.80
CA GLY A 406 -21.42 17.70 -19.68
C GLY A 406 -20.99 17.81 -21.15
N ASN A 407 -19.69 17.77 -21.42
CA ASN A 407 -19.13 17.72 -22.77
C ASN A 407 -19.29 16.30 -23.35
N LYS A 408 -20.51 15.94 -23.74
CA LYS A 408 -20.71 14.76 -24.59
C LYS A 408 -19.96 14.99 -25.90
N SER A 409 -19.00 14.11 -26.20
CA SER A 409 -18.51 13.90 -27.56
C SER A 409 -19.73 13.57 -28.42
N ASN A 410 -19.99 14.40 -29.44
CA ASN A 410 -20.98 14.11 -30.48
C ASN A 410 -20.64 12.82 -31.23
#